data_AF-A0A7K4F190-F1
#
_entry.id   AF-A0A7K4F190-F1
#
_cell.length_a   1.000
_cell.length_b   1.000
_cell.length_c   1.000
_cell.angle_alpha   90.00
_cell.angle_beta   90.00
_cell.angle_gamma   90.00
#
_symmetry.space_group_name_H-M   'P 1'
#
loop_
_entity.id
_entity.type
_entity.pdbx_description
1 polymer ?
#
loop_
_entity_poly.entity_id
_entity_poly.type
_entity_poly.pdbx_seq_one_letter_code
_entity_poly.pdbx_strand_id
1 'polypeptide(L)' 'MDKYLLIILIFMVVTIPIAFVEPSSGEFRDPPLIPLFYAAIAGIIIILVYSSYKEKKERQKANAKRRSRK' A
#
# COMPACT_ATOMS: atom_id res chain seq x y z
N MET A 1 4.09 9.76 2.66
CA MET A 1 2.88 9.12 2.11
C MET A 1 1.66 9.81 2.71
N ASP A 2 0.61 10.03 1.93
CA ASP A 2 -0.61 10.70 2.40
C ASP A 2 -1.38 9.84 3.41
N LYS A 3 -2.12 10.47 4.35
CA LYS A 3 -2.89 9.77 5.40
C LYS A 3 -3.89 8.79 4.81
N TYR A 4 -4.59 9.14 3.74
CA TYR A 4 -5.58 8.27 3.11
C TYR A 4 -4.91 7.05 2.47
N LEU A 5 -3.76 7.26 1.82
CA LEU A 5 -3.00 6.18 1.21
C LEU A 5 -2.42 5.21 2.25
N LEU A 6 -2.04 5.71 3.42
CA LEU A 6 -1.62 4.88 4.55
C LEU A 6 -2.78 4.03 5.09
N ILE A 7 -3.96 4.61 5.23
CA ILE A 7 -5.16 3.86 5.66
C ILE A 7 -5.45 2.73 4.68
N ILE A 8 -5.45 3.01 3.37
CA ILE A 8 -5.66 1.99 2.34
C ILE A 8 -4.57 0.91 2.41
N LEU A 9 -3.30 1.29 2.62
CA LEU A 9 -2.21 0.33 2.75
C LEU A 9 -2.44 -0.64 3.92
N ILE A 10 -2.90 -0.14 5.08
CA ILE A 10 -3.22 -0.98 6.23
C ILE A 10 -4.31 -1.99 5.88
N PHE A 11 -5.37 -1.57 5.19
CA PHE A 11 -6.41 -2.49 4.72
C PHE A 11 -5.87 -3.58 3.78
N MET A 12 -4.94 -3.23 2.89
CA MET A 12 -4.32 -4.23 2.02
C MET A 12 -3.50 -5.25 2.81
N VAL A 13 -2.75 -4.81 3.84
CA VAL A 13 -1.98 -5.71 4.71
C VAL A 13 -2.89 -6.62 5.51
N VAL A 14 -3.99 -6.11 6.07
CA VAL A 14 -4.97 -6.91 6.82
C VAL A 14 -5.72 -7.90 5.93
N THR A 15 -5.86 -7.60 4.64
CA THR A 15 -6.51 -8.49 3.67
C THR A 15 -5.69 -9.77 3.42
N ILE A 16 -4.36 -9.73 3.61
CA ILE A 16 -3.48 -10.90 3.45
C ILE A 16 -3.88 -12.05 4.38
N PRO A 17 -3.91 -11.90 5.72
CA PRO A 17 -4.34 -12.98 6.60
C PRO A 17 -5.80 -13.38 6.38
N ILE A 18 -6.69 -12.46 6.01
CA ILE A 18 -8.09 -12.78 5.68
C ILE A 18 -8.19 -13.75 4.49
N ALA A 19 -7.23 -13.70 3.56
CA ALA A 19 -7.19 -14.65 2.45
C ALA A 19 -6.92 -16.09 2.90
N PHE A 20 -6.31 -16.30 4.07
CA PHE A 20 -5.96 -17.61 4.61
C PHE A 20 -6.81 -18.02 5.82
N VAL A 21 -7.39 -17.07 6.55
CA VAL A 21 -8.14 -17.30 7.79
C VAL A 21 -9.54 -16.73 7.65
N GLU A 22 -10.55 -17.50 8.05
CA GLU A 22 -11.93 -17.06 8.08
C GLU A 22 -12.14 -16.14 9.30
N PRO A 23 -12.49 -14.85 9.14
CA PRO A 23 -12.52 -13.90 10.26
C PRO A 23 -13.57 -14.22 11.32
N SER A 24 -14.65 -14.90 10.94
CA SER A 24 -15.77 -15.22 11.83
C SER A 24 -15.49 -16.42 12.73
N SER A 25 -14.74 -17.42 12.24
CA SER A 25 -14.42 -18.63 12.99
C SER A 25 -12.98 -18.69 13.49
N GLY A 26 -12.06 -17.95 12.87
CA GLY A 26 -10.63 -18.01 13.15
C GLY A 26 -9.93 -19.24 12.56
N GLU A 27 -10.67 -20.09 11.85
CA GLU A 27 -10.14 -21.30 11.21
C GLU A 27 -9.41 -20.97 9.91
N PHE A 28 -8.44 -21.82 9.54
CA PHE A 28 -7.80 -21.71 8.23
C PHE A 28 -8.79 -22.07 7.13
N ARG A 29 -8.80 -21.27 6.07
CA ARG A 29 -9.58 -21.52 4.85
C ARG A 29 -8.94 -22.65 4.05
N ASP A 30 -9.74 -23.66 3.71
CA ASP A 30 -9.37 -24.70 2.76
C ASP A 30 -10.47 -24.81 1.68
N PRO A 31 -10.25 -24.32 0.44
CA PRO A 31 -9.01 -23.73 -0.07
C PRO A 31 -8.85 -22.24 0.32
N PRO A 32 -7.59 -21.72 0.41
CA PRO A 32 -7.35 -20.29 0.59
C PRO A 32 -7.86 -19.43 -0.57
N LEU A 33 -8.16 -18.16 -0.29
CA LEU A 33 -8.54 -17.16 -1.30
C LEU A 33 -7.29 -16.59 -2.00
N ILE A 34 -6.63 -17.42 -2.80
CA ILE A 34 -5.42 -17.05 -3.55
C ILE A 34 -5.60 -15.77 -4.42
N PRO A 35 -6.75 -15.55 -5.11
CA PRO A 35 -6.95 -14.30 -5.85
C PRO A 35 -6.94 -13.06 -4.95
N LEU A 36 -7.51 -13.15 -3.75
CA LEU A 36 -7.54 -12.06 -2.78
C LEU A 36 -6.14 -11.72 -2.27
N PHE A 37 -5.33 -12.75 -2.01
CA PHE A 37 -3.93 -12.59 -1.64
C PHE A 37 -3.15 -11.81 -2.72
N TYR A 38 -3.20 -12.25 -3.99
CA TYR A 38 -2.47 -11.57 -5.06
C TYR A 38 -3.00 -10.16 -5.33
N ALA A 39 -4.31 -9.93 -5.20
CA ALA A 39 -4.88 -8.59 -5.31
C ALA A 39 -4.35 -7.65 -4.21
N ALA A 40 -4.27 -8.12 -2.97
CA ALA A 40 -3.70 -7.34 -1.86
C ALA A 40 -2.22 -6.99 -2.11
N ILE A 41 -1.42 -7.97 -2.55
CA ILE A 41 -0.01 -7.74 -2.89
C ILE A 41 0.14 -6.74 -4.03
N ALA A 42 -0.63 -6.88 -5.11
CA ALA A 42 -0.62 -5.93 -6.23
C ALA A 42 -1.01 -4.51 -5.78
N GLY A 43 -2.03 -4.38 -4.93
CA GLY A 43 -2.45 -3.10 -4.34
C GLY A 43 -1.33 -2.44 -3.53
N ILE A 44 -0.64 -3.20 -2.68
CA ILE A 44 0.51 -2.70 -1.91
C ILE A 44 1.61 -2.18 -2.84
N ILE A 45 1.97 -2.94 -3.88
CA ILE A 45 3.01 -2.55 -4.85
C ILE A 45 2.64 -1.21 -5.51
N ILE A 46 1.39 -1.06 -5.98
CA ILE A 46 0.93 0.17 -6.62
C ILE A 46 1.03 1.36 -5.66
N ILE A 47 0.61 1.21 -4.41
CA ILE A 47 0.66 2.26 -3.38
C ILE A 47 2.10 2.69 -3.12
N LEU A 48 3.01 1.74 -2.97
CA LEU A 48 4.43 2.01 -2.73
C LEU A 48 5.05 2.74 -3.92
N VAL A 49 4.86 2.24 -5.13
CA VAL A 49 5.38 2.87 -6.36
C VAL A 49 4.85 4.29 -6.52
N TYR A 50 3.54 4.50 -6.35
CA TYR A 50 2.95 5.83 -6.44
C TYR A 50 3.49 6.78 -5.37
N SER A 51 3.63 6.31 -4.13
CA SER A 51 4.17 7.11 -3.02
C SER A 51 5.62 7.51 -3.27
N SER A 52 6.47 6.58 -3.72
CA SER A 52 7.85 6.85 -4.07
C SER A 52 7.96 7.85 -5.21
N TYR A 53 7.10 7.73 -6.24
CA TYR A 53 7.06 8.69 -7.34
C TYR A 53 6.67 10.10 -6.86
N LYS A 54 5.60 10.21 -6.06
CA LYS A 54 5.12 11.49 -5.52
C LYS A 54 6.20 12.16 -4.67
N GLU A 55 6.84 11.41 -3.76
CA GLU A 55 7.88 11.93 -2.88
C GLU A 55 9.11 12.41 -3.67
N LYS A 56 9.52 11.66 -4.70
CA LYS A 56 10.62 12.06 -5.59
C LYS A 56 10.33 13.41 -6.25
N LYS A 57 9.10 13.63 -6.72
CA LYS A 57 8.68 14.89 -7.35
C LYS A 57 8.62 16.05 -6.35
N GLU A 58 8.16 15.82 -5.13
CA GLU A 58 8.14 16.82 -4.07
C GLU A 58 9.55 17.26 -3.66
N ARG A 59 10.49 16.31 -3.54
CA ARG A 59 11.91 16.60 -3.27
C ARG A 59 12.53 17.45 -4.38
N GLN A 60 12.24 17.14 -5.65
CA GLN A 60 12.72 17.94 -6.78
C GLN A 60 12.20 19.38 -6.73
N LYS A 61 10.90 19.59 -6.48
CA LYS A 61 10.30 20.92 -6.34
C LYS A 61 10.92 21.71 -5.19
N ALA A 62 11.12 21.08 -4.03
CA ALA A 62 11.75 21.71 -2.87
C ALA A 62 13.19 22.15 -3.18
N ASN A 63 13.97 21.32 -3.88
CA ASN A 63 15.33 21.64 -4.27
C ASN A 63 15.39 22.77 -5.32
N ALA A 64 14.48 22.79 -6.30
CA ALA A 64 14.39 23.87 -7.28
C ALA A 64 14.09 25.22 -6.61
N LYS A 65 13.13 25.26 -5.68
CA LYS A 65 12.78 26.46 -4.91
C LYS A 65 13.94 26.95 -4.02
N ARG A 66 14.78 26.05 -3.52
CA ARG A 66 15.99 26.41 -2.78
C ARG A 66 17.05 27.00 -3.69
N ARG A 67 17.25 26.44 -4.89
CA ARG A 67 18.20 26.96 -5.89
C ARG A 67 17.78 28.31 -6.46
N SER A 68 16.48 28.58 -6.62
CA SER A 68 15.99 29.86 -7.14
C SER A 68 16.02 31.02 -6.12
N ARG A 69 16.31 30.73 -4.85
CA ARG A 69 16.43 31.73 -3.76
C ARG A 69 17.88 32.05 -3.41
N LYS A 70 18.83 31.43 -4.10
CA LYS A 70 20.28 31.60 -3.93
C LYS A 70 20.80 32.34 -5.16
#